data_AF-A0AAJ2LDD5-F1
#
_entry.id   AF-A0AAJ2LDD5-F1
#
_cell.length_a   1.000
_cell.length_b   1.000
_cell.length_c   1.000
_cell.angle_alpha   90.00
_cell.angle_beta   90.00
_cell.angle_gamma   90.00
#
_symmetry.space_group_name_H-M   'P 1'
#
loop_
_entity.id
_entity.type
_entity.pdbx_description
1 polymer ?
#
loop_
_entity_poly.entity_id
_entity_poly.type
_entity_poly.pdbx_seq_one_letter_code
_entity_poly.pdbx_strand_id
1 'polypeptide(L)'
;MSHASSKDLLPLLIMLESIGKIEVYTVGFNNALHFFQNDDQMHFNASLLLLINIGEQANRLSDNLRDKYKNVPFQQIRGLRNRVAHDYTGIDYEMVFDIIKTDLPPLKPNLILLIQKEISDGVFDKQELNAARQSPFYRHVDFTEFTL
;
A
#
# COMPACT_ATOMS: atom_id res chain seq x y z
N MET A 1 -12.74 -11.08 27.57
CA MET A 1 -11.49 -10.30 27.52
C MET A 1 -11.55 -9.51 26.22
N SER A 2 -11.62 -8.18 26.27
CA SER A 2 -11.58 -7.38 25.05
C SER A 2 -10.20 -7.52 24.43
N HIS A 3 -10.08 -8.26 23.33
CA HIS A 3 -8.90 -8.11 22.48
C HIS A 3 -8.95 -6.67 21.97
N ALA A 4 -8.04 -5.83 22.46
CA ALA A 4 -7.82 -4.52 21.85
C ALA A 4 -7.42 -4.80 20.40
N SER A 5 -8.22 -4.32 19.43
CA SER A 5 -7.89 -4.51 18.03
C SER A 5 -6.50 -3.95 17.75
N SER A 6 -5.69 -4.70 17.00
CA SER A 6 -4.37 -4.22 16.63
C SER A 6 -4.49 -2.92 15.83
N LYS A 7 -3.69 -1.93 16.23
CA LYS A 7 -3.57 -0.64 15.51
C LYS A 7 -3.03 -0.78 14.07
N ASP A 8 -2.62 -1.99 13.67
CA ASP A 8 -1.95 -2.26 12.41
C ASP A 8 -2.90 -2.56 11.25
N LEU A 9 -4.14 -3.01 11.51
CA LEU A 9 -5.08 -3.41 10.46
C LEU A 9 -5.41 -2.24 9.51
N LEU A 10 -5.84 -1.09 10.04
CA LEU A 10 -6.21 0.05 9.20
C LEU A 10 -5.05 0.57 8.33
N PRO A 11 -3.83 0.80 8.86
CA PRO A 11 -2.68 1.13 8.02
C PRO A 11 -2.46 0.15 6.86
N LEU A 12 -2.56 -1.17 7.09
CA LEU A 12 -2.40 -2.18 6.04
C LEU A 12 -3.51 -2.10 4.99
N LEU A 13 -4.76 -1.87 5.39
CA LEU A 13 -5.88 -1.68 4.46
C LEU A 13 -5.72 -0.39 3.64
N ILE A 14 -5.21 0.69 4.24
CA ILE A 14 -4.90 1.94 3.52
C ILE A 14 -3.76 1.71 2.52
N MET A 15 -2.75 0.90 2.85
CA MET A 15 -1.70 0.52 1.89
C MET A 15 -2.29 -0.24 0.71
N LEU A 16 -3.14 -1.24 0.95
CA LEU A 16 -3.82 -1.99 -0.11
C LEU A 16 -4.72 -1.10 -0.97
N GLU A 17 -5.50 -0.20 -0.37
CA GLU A 17 -6.31 0.79 -1.10
C GLU A 17 -5.44 1.68 -1.99
N SER A 18 -4.30 2.12 -1.47
CA SER A 18 -3.38 2.98 -2.21
C SER A 18 -2.76 2.24 -3.39
N ILE A 19 -2.36 0.98 -3.20
CA ILE A 19 -1.86 0.11 -4.27
C ILE A 19 -2.94 -0.08 -5.34
N GLY A 20 -4.17 -0.42 -4.95
CA GLY A 20 -5.27 -0.62 -5.89
C GLY A 20 -5.60 0.63 -6.72
N LYS A 21 -5.53 1.82 -6.13
CA LYS A 21 -5.66 3.09 -6.88
C LYS A 21 -4.50 3.33 -7.85
N ILE A 22 -3.26 3.05 -7.44
CA ILE A 22 -2.09 3.15 -8.32
C ILE A 22 -2.25 2.20 -9.52
N GLU A 23 -2.72 0.98 -9.30
CA GLU A 23 -3.00 0.03 -10.38
C GLU A 23 -3.98 0.64 -11.39
N VAL A 24 -5.08 1.25 -10.94
CA VAL A 24 -6.06 1.94 -11.80
C VAL A 24 -5.41 3.07 -12.60
N TYR A 25 -4.62 3.93 -11.95
CA TYR A 25 -3.99 5.09 -12.61
C TYR A 25 -2.87 4.71 -13.58
N THR A 26 -2.37 3.48 -13.49
CA THR A 26 -1.23 3.01 -14.28
C THR A 26 -1.62 1.99 -15.35
N VAL A 27 -2.92 1.70 -15.48
CA VAL A 27 -3.48 0.86 -16.55
C VAL A 27 -3.14 1.45 -17.91
N GLY A 28 -2.65 0.60 -18.83
CA GLY A 28 -2.37 0.98 -20.21
C GLY A 28 -1.03 1.71 -20.42
N PHE A 29 -0.33 2.08 -19.35
CA PHE A 29 1.01 2.65 -19.45
C PHE A 29 2.09 1.56 -19.39
N ASN A 30 2.85 1.44 -20.47
CA ASN A 30 3.97 0.51 -20.63
C ASN A 30 5.34 1.19 -20.57
N ASN A 31 5.36 2.53 -20.49
CA ASN A 31 6.59 3.32 -20.49
C ASN A 31 6.46 4.49 -19.51
N ALA A 32 7.53 4.76 -18.77
CA ALA A 32 7.59 5.78 -17.73
C ALA A 32 7.35 7.20 -18.24
N LEU A 33 7.92 7.57 -19.39
CA LEU A 33 7.74 8.88 -20.00
C LEU A 33 6.28 9.12 -20.43
N HIS A 34 5.64 8.12 -21.03
CA HIS A 34 4.23 8.23 -21.41
C HIS A 34 3.34 8.38 -20.16
N PHE A 35 3.60 7.61 -19.11
CA PHE A 35 2.89 7.77 -17.84
C PHE A 35 3.08 9.16 -17.22
N PHE A 36 4.32 9.68 -17.25
CA PHE A 36 4.67 10.98 -16.70
C PHE A 36 4.02 12.14 -17.46
N GLN A 37 3.97 12.10 -18.78
CA GLN A 37 3.47 13.20 -19.62
C GLN A 37 1.96 13.17 -19.84
N ASN A 38 1.28 12.07 -19.52
CA ASN A 38 -0.15 11.92 -19.79
C ASN A 38 -1.00 12.84 -18.91
N ASP A 39 -2.03 13.44 -19.53
CA ASP A 39 -3.07 14.24 -18.87
C ASP A 39 -2.50 15.27 -17.87
N ASP A 40 -1.54 16.07 -18.34
CA ASP A 40 -0.79 17.03 -17.53
C ASP A 40 -0.27 16.43 -16.20
N GLN A 41 0.24 15.20 -16.30
CA GLN A 41 0.83 14.41 -15.21
C GLN A 41 -0.17 14.03 -14.11
N MET A 42 -1.49 14.12 -14.35
CA MET A 42 -2.50 13.86 -13.32
C MET A 42 -2.34 12.48 -12.68
N HIS A 43 -2.24 11.42 -13.48
CA HIS A 43 -2.08 10.05 -13.00
C HIS A 43 -0.73 9.83 -12.30
N PHE A 44 0.33 10.44 -12.81
CA PHE A 44 1.66 10.41 -12.21
C PHE A 44 1.66 11.03 -10.82
N ASN A 45 1.18 12.27 -10.70
CA ASN A 45 1.12 13.02 -9.44
C ASN A 45 0.22 12.33 -8.40
N ALA A 46 -0.91 11.78 -8.83
CA ALA A 46 -1.79 10.99 -7.96
C ALA A 46 -1.08 9.72 -7.44
N SER A 47 -0.39 8.99 -8.31
CA SER A 47 0.34 7.78 -7.93
C SER A 47 1.52 8.09 -7.00
N LEU A 48 2.21 9.20 -7.24
CA LEU A 48 3.29 9.71 -6.39
C LEU A 48 2.83 9.92 -4.94
N LEU A 49 1.70 10.61 -4.77
CA LEU A 49 1.12 10.85 -3.45
C LEU A 49 0.73 9.55 -2.75
N LEU A 50 0.18 8.59 -3.50
CA LEU A 50 -0.20 7.29 -2.98
C LEU A 50 1.03 6.46 -2.55
N LEU A 51 2.14 6.50 -3.29
CA LEU A 51 3.40 5.87 -2.88
C LEU A 51 3.96 6.47 -1.58
N ILE A 52 3.90 7.79 -1.43
CA ILE A 52 4.27 8.46 -0.18
C ILE A 52 3.36 8.00 0.96
N ASN A 53 2.05 7.90 0.71
CA ASN A 53 1.09 7.42 1.71
C ASN A 53 1.36 5.96 2.12
N ILE A 54 1.73 5.08 1.18
CA ILE A 54 2.13 3.70 1.49
C ILE A 54 3.32 3.69 2.46
N GLY A 55 4.35 4.51 2.20
CA GLY A 55 5.50 4.65 3.10
C GLY A 55 5.14 5.18 4.48
N GLU A 56 4.23 6.15 4.54
CA GLU A 56 3.70 6.71 5.80
C GLU A 56 2.92 5.67 6.61
N GLN A 57 2.06 4.86 5.97
CA GLN A 57 1.35 3.78 6.67
C GLN A 57 2.31 2.70 7.15
N ALA A 58 3.35 2.36 6.37
CA ALA A 58 4.38 1.44 6.80
C ALA A 58 5.16 1.93 8.04
N ASN A 59 5.30 3.26 8.23
CA ASN A 59 5.88 3.84 9.45
C ASN A 59 4.98 3.65 10.69
N ARG A 60 3.67 3.57 10.50
CA ARG A 60 2.69 3.48 11.60
C ARG A 60 2.54 2.06 12.15
N LEU A 61 2.94 1.05 11.37
CA LEU A 61 2.92 -0.35 11.79
C LEU A 61 3.79 -0.56 13.04
N SER A 62 3.28 -1.37 13.96
CA SER A 62 3.99 -1.76 15.17
C SER A 62 5.31 -2.48 14.86
N ASP A 63 6.30 -2.34 15.76
CA ASP A 63 7.56 -3.10 15.62
C ASP A 63 7.30 -4.61 15.69
N ASN A 64 6.35 -5.05 16.53
CA ASN A 64 5.96 -6.47 16.63
C ASN A 64 5.51 -7.04 15.28
N LEU A 65 4.62 -6.37 14.57
CA LEU A 65 4.19 -6.82 13.24
C LEU A 65 5.37 -6.85 12.25
N ARG A 66 6.18 -5.79 12.23
CA ARG A 66 7.35 -5.70 11.33
C ARG A 66 8.38 -6.78 11.60
N ASP A 67 8.60 -7.12 12.87
CA ASP A 67 9.52 -8.18 13.30
C ASP A 67 8.97 -9.59 13.03
N LYS A 68 7.64 -9.77 13.09
CA LYS A 68 6.95 -11.02 12.75
C LYS A 68 7.02 -11.33 11.25
N TYR A 69 6.92 -10.31 10.39
CA TYR A 69 6.85 -10.47 8.93
C TYR A 69 8.07 -9.91 8.19
N LYS A 70 9.25 -10.49 8.45
CA LYS A 70 10.53 -10.04 7.87
C LYS A 70 10.66 -10.25 6.36
N ASN A 71 9.78 -11.06 5.77
CA ASN A 71 9.71 -11.25 4.32
C ASN A 71 9.17 -10.00 3.59
N VAL A 72 8.49 -9.10 4.31
CA VAL A 72 8.01 -7.82 3.76
C VAL A 72 9.09 -6.76 3.98
N PRO A 73 9.55 -6.04 2.95
CA PRO A 73 10.65 -5.10 3.06
C PRO A 73 10.21 -3.75 3.67
N PHE A 74 9.62 -3.75 4.88
CA PHE A 74 9.06 -2.57 5.52
C PHE A 74 10.05 -1.41 5.63
N GLN A 75 11.33 -1.66 5.88
CA GLN A 75 12.34 -0.60 5.92
C GLN A 75 12.47 0.13 4.58
N GLN A 76 12.46 -0.61 3.47
CA GLN A 76 12.50 -0.03 2.13
C GLN A 76 11.21 0.75 1.87
N ILE A 77 10.04 0.19 2.19
CA ILE A 77 8.73 0.82 1.99
C ILE A 77 8.64 2.15 2.75
N ARG A 78 9.09 2.19 4.01
CA ARG A 78 9.16 3.42 4.83
C ARG A 78 10.02 4.51 4.17
N GLY A 79 11.07 4.09 3.46
CA GLY A 79 11.96 4.97 2.72
C GLY A 79 11.37 5.52 1.41
N LEU A 80 10.16 5.11 0.99
CA LEU A 80 9.55 5.57 -0.27
C LEU A 80 9.42 7.09 -0.34
N ARG A 81 9.00 7.74 0.74
CA ARG A 81 8.93 9.21 0.78
C ARG A 81 10.28 9.85 0.46
N ASN A 82 11.35 9.33 1.06
CA ASN A 82 12.68 9.89 0.85
C ASN A 82 13.17 9.61 -0.56
N ARG A 83 12.95 8.39 -1.08
CA ARG A 83 13.30 8.04 -2.46
C ARG A 83 12.57 8.92 -3.48
N VAL A 84 11.27 9.13 -3.28
CA VAL A 84 10.41 9.93 -4.16
C VAL A 84 10.73 11.43 -4.08
N ALA A 85 11.13 11.94 -2.90
CA ALA A 85 11.31 13.37 -2.66
C ALA A 85 12.77 13.86 -2.78
N HIS A 86 13.75 12.99 -3.06
CA HIS A 86 15.16 13.39 -2.90
C HIS A 86 15.70 14.32 -3.99
N ASP A 87 15.10 14.36 -5.18
CA ASP A 87 15.57 15.23 -6.27
C ASP A 87 14.60 16.38 -6.53
N TYR A 88 14.68 17.42 -5.70
CA TYR A 88 14.01 18.70 -5.94
C TYR A 88 14.51 19.44 -7.20
N THR A 89 15.49 18.90 -7.91
CA THR A 89 15.90 19.32 -9.27
C THR A 89 15.10 18.63 -10.38
N GLY A 90 14.34 17.57 -10.06
CA GLY A 90 13.46 16.84 -10.97
C GLY A 90 13.12 15.47 -10.40
N ILE A 91 11.83 15.15 -10.28
CA ILE A 91 11.41 13.81 -9.85
C ILE A 91 11.86 12.80 -10.91
N ASP A 92 12.57 11.75 -10.48
CA ASP A 92 12.90 10.62 -11.33
C ASP A 92 11.63 9.78 -11.60
N TYR A 93 10.94 10.14 -12.68
CA TYR A 93 9.72 9.45 -13.10
C TYR A 93 9.98 8.01 -13.56
N GLU A 94 11.21 7.66 -13.96
CA GLU A 94 11.59 6.29 -14.28
C GLU A 94 11.62 5.45 -13.00
N MET A 95 12.25 5.94 -11.94
CA MET A 95 12.26 5.28 -10.63
C MET A 95 10.84 5.11 -10.06
N VAL A 96 9.99 6.14 -10.15
CA VAL A 96 8.59 6.03 -9.71
C VAL A 96 7.85 4.94 -10.49
N PHE A 97 8.00 4.91 -11.81
CA PHE A 97 7.36 3.90 -12.65
C PHE A 97 7.91 2.50 -12.38
N ASP A 98 9.21 2.35 -12.11
CA ASP A 98 9.82 1.07 -11.74
C ASP A 98 9.27 0.53 -10.40
N ILE A 99 9.19 1.37 -9.36
CA ILE A 99 8.54 0.98 -8.10
C ILE A 99 7.12 0.45 -8.35
N ILE A 100 6.35 1.15 -9.19
CA ILE A 100 4.97 0.76 -9.53
C ILE A 100 4.93 -0.59 -10.24
N LYS A 101 5.83 -0.84 -11.19
CA LYS A 101 5.81 -2.04 -12.04
C LYS A 101 6.56 -3.24 -11.46
N THR A 102 7.47 -3.02 -10.52
CA THR A 102 8.40 -4.03 -10.01
C THR A 102 8.20 -4.31 -8.52
N ASP A 103 8.08 -3.26 -7.69
CA ASP A 103 8.04 -3.41 -6.23
C ASP A 103 6.62 -3.60 -5.67
N LEU A 104 5.62 -2.89 -6.23
CA LEU A 104 4.23 -3.01 -5.76
C LEU A 104 3.57 -4.37 -6.06
N PRO A 105 3.76 -4.99 -7.23
CA PRO A 105 3.11 -6.27 -7.54
C PRO A 105 3.40 -7.39 -6.53
N PRO A 106 4.65 -7.60 -6.05
CA PRO A 106 4.90 -8.59 -4.99
C PRO A 106 4.48 -8.09 -3.59
N LEU A 107 4.39 -6.78 -3.35
CA LEU A 107 3.99 -6.24 -2.04
C LEU A 107 2.51 -6.53 -1.73
N LYS A 108 1.61 -6.29 -2.69
CA LYS A 108 0.15 -6.48 -2.52
C LYS A 108 -0.23 -7.87 -1.96
N PRO A 109 0.15 -9.00 -2.58
CA PRO A 109 -0.19 -10.32 -2.06
C PRO A 109 0.46 -10.61 -0.70
N ASN A 110 1.67 -10.09 -0.44
CA ASN A 110 2.32 -10.24 0.86
C ASN A 110 1.52 -9.56 1.99
N LEU A 111 0.97 -8.37 1.74
CA LEU A 111 0.11 -7.67 2.71
C LEU A 111 -1.20 -8.44 2.93
N ILE A 112 -1.79 -8.97 1.86
CA ILE A 112 -3.02 -9.78 1.95
C ILE A 112 -2.79 -11.02 2.82
N LEU A 113 -1.74 -11.81 2.54
CA LEU A 113 -1.38 -13.01 3.29
C LEU A 113 -1.12 -12.71 4.77
N LEU A 114 -0.44 -11.59 5.06
CA LEU A 114 -0.22 -11.12 6.43
C LEU A 114 -1.55 -10.82 7.13
N ILE A 115 -2.45 -10.06 6.50
CA ILE A 115 -3.76 -9.72 7.07
C ILE A 115 -4.58 -10.99 7.32
N GLN A 116 -4.65 -11.91 6.36
CA GLN A 116 -5.32 -13.21 6.51
C GLN A 116 -4.80 -13.98 7.73
N LYS A 117 -3.48 -14.03 7.90
CA LYS A 117 -2.86 -14.73 9.02
C LYS A 117 -3.19 -14.08 10.36
N GLU A 118 -3.10 -12.76 10.48
CA GLU A 118 -3.44 -12.06 11.72
C GLU A 118 -4.93 -12.16 12.08
N ILE A 119 -5.83 -12.24 11.09
CA ILE A 119 -7.25 -12.54 11.32
C ILE A 119 -7.43 -13.98 11.82
N SER A 120 -6.75 -14.95 11.19
CA SER A 120 -6.81 -16.35 11.60
C SER A 120 -6.25 -16.58 13.01
N ASP A 121 -5.20 -15.85 13.36
CA ASP A 121 -4.57 -15.87 14.69
C ASP A 121 -5.43 -15.13 15.75
N GLY A 122 -6.51 -14.45 15.35
CA GLY A 122 -7.38 -13.69 16.24
C GLY A 122 -6.79 -12.36 16.73
N VAL A 123 -5.71 -11.89 16.09
CA VAL A 123 -5.04 -10.63 16.43
C VAL A 123 -5.78 -9.43 15.81
N PHE A 124 -6.26 -9.57 14.57
CA PHE A 124 -7.07 -8.56 13.90
C PHE A 124 -8.57 -8.86 14.08
N ASP A 125 -9.35 -7.85 14.43
CA ASP A 125 -10.77 -7.99 14.67
C ASP A 125 -11.57 -8.13 13.35
N LYS A 126 -12.30 -9.24 13.21
CA LYS A 126 -13.20 -9.48 12.07
C LYS A 126 -14.31 -8.43 11.97
N GLN A 127 -14.76 -7.84 13.09
CA GLN A 127 -15.77 -6.79 13.06
C GLN A 127 -15.21 -5.50 12.44
N GLU A 128 -13.96 -5.15 12.77
CA GLU A 128 -13.27 -4.00 12.16
C GLU A 128 -13.05 -4.21 10.66
N LEU A 129 -12.63 -5.41 10.23
CA LEU A 129 -12.51 -5.75 8.81
C LEU A 129 -13.86 -5.62 8.08
N ASN A 130 -14.94 -6.11 8.70
CA ASN A 130 -16.28 -5.99 8.14
C ASN A 130 -16.76 -4.53 8.03
N ALA A 131 -16.44 -3.69 9.02
CA ALA A 131 -16.72 -2.27 8.98
C ALA A 131 -15.93 -1.57 7.85
N ALA A 132 -14.66 -1.92 7.68
CA ALA A 132 -13.84 -1.42 6.59
C ALA A 132 -14.40 -1.83 5.22
N ARG A 133 -14.88 -3.08 5.07
CA ARG A 133 -15.52 -3.56 3.83
C ARG A 133 -16.74 -2.74 3.41
N GLN A 134 -17.50 -2.22 4.36
CA GLN A 134 -18.70 -1.42 4.09
C GLN A 134 -18.39 0.07 3.90
N SER A 135 -17.15 0.47 4.13
CA SER A 135 -16.72 1.86 4.08
C SER A 135 -16.39 2.31 2.64
N PRO A 136 -16.73 3.55 2.24
CA PRO A 136 -16.35 4.09 0.94
C PRO A 136 -14.83 4.36 0.81
N PHE A 137 -14.05 4.23 1.89
CA PHE A 137 -12.63 4.54 1.90
C PHE A 137 -11.73 3.41 1.39
N TYR A 138 -12.23 2.17 1.27
CA TYR A 138 -11.45 0.98 0.92
C TYR A 138 -11.98 0.28 -0.35
N ARG A 139 -12.43 1.05 -1.34
CA ARG A 139 -13.12 0.52 -2.53
C ARG A 139 -12.24 -0.29 -3.48
N HIS A 140 -10.92 -0.13 -3.40
CA HIS A 140 -9.94 -0.84 -4.23
C HIS A 140 -9.27 -1.99 -3.47
N VAL A 141 -9.72 -2.28 -2.25
CA VAL A 141 -9.34 -3.48 -1.52
C VAL A 141 -10.32 -4.60 -1.89
N ASP A 142 -9.81 -5.70 -2.43
CA ASP A 142 -10.62 -6.90 -2.66
C ASP A 142 -10.79 -7.66 -1.34
N PHE A 143 -11.92 -7.42 -0.66
CA PHE A 143 -12.21 -8.09 0.60
C PHE A 143 -12.59 -9.56 0.45
N THR A 144 -12.78 -10.08 -0.77
CA THR A 144 -13.04 -11.52 -0.99
C THR A 144 -11.81 -12.37 -0.71
N GLU A 145 -10.62 -11.76 -0.77
CA GLU A 145 -9.35 -12.38 -0.40
C GLU A 145 -9.26 -12.66 1.11
N PHE A 146 -9.99 -11.95 1.97
CA PHE A 146 -9.99 -12.22 3.40
C PHE A 146 -11.11 -13.19 3.73
N THR A 147 -10.83 -14.50 3.67
CA THR A 147 -11.79 -15.54 4.08
C THR A 147 -12.38 -15.20 5.45
N LEU A 148 -13.67 -14.84 5.48
CA LEU A 148 -14.39 -14.44 6.71
C LEU A 148 -14.93 -15.66 7.46
#